data_AF-A0A918W2L7-F1
#
_entry.id   AF-A0A918W2L7-F1
#
_cell.length_a   1.000
_cell.length_b   1.000
_cell.length_c   1.000
_cell.angle_alpha   90.00
_cell.angle_beta   90.00
_cell.angle_gamma   90.00
#
_symmetry.space_group_name_H-M   'P 1'
#
loop_
_entity.id
_entity.type
_entity.pdbx_description
1 polymer ?
#
loop_
_entity_poly.entity_id
_entity_poly.type
_entity_poly.pdbx_seq_one_letter_code
_entity_poly.pdbx_strand_id
1 'polypeptide(L)'
;MKKTLDILLILVAIVVVAFVGLTIFGVSVMGTKTDSDYFEKRYQGSTELTETRILYSFGLDTIQWEEYVLKRKVQLDLKKIERDSTISYHYVDPKDSLANYGSVQFVRRDKSLYILGEKHHILEPKKYHNKHLSQFPFDLYELVEPYDDANGPFLFNPDYGLLNLEVWSAGKQMFYLPTDSKINIEKELLRK
;
A
#
# COMPACT_ATOMS: atom_id res chain seq x y z
N MET A 1 35.73 -69.22 -15.17
CA MET A 1 35.94 -67.83 -14.72
C MET A 1 35.13 -66.78 -15.48
N LYS A 2 34.93 -66.86 -16.81
CA LYS A 2 34.09 -65.86 -17.54
C LYS A 2 32.62 -65.83 -17.09
N LYS A 3 31.95 -66.99 -17.02
CA LYS A 3 30.52 -67.09 -16.63
C LYS A 3 30.21 -66.51 -15.24
N THR A 4 31.11 -66.67 -14.27
CA THR A 4 30.97 -66.11 -12.92
C THR A 4 31.15 -64.60 -12.88
N LEU A 5 31.99 -64.04 -13.76
CA LEU A 5 32.18 -62.60 -13.89
C LEU A 5 30.95 -61.95 -14.55
N ASP A 6 30.39 -62.60 -15.57
CA ASP A 6 29.20 -62.09 -16.29
C ASP A 6 27.97 -62.05 -15.37
N ILE A 7 27.77 -63.07 -14.53
CA ILE A 7 26.69 -63.11 -13.53
C ILE A 7 26.85 -62.00 -12.48
N LEU A 8 28.09 -61.76 -12.02
CA LEU A 8 28.38 -60.69 -11.07
C LEU A 8 28.09 -59.30 -11.67
N LEU A 9 28.43 -59.10 -12.94
CA LEU A 9 28.24 -57.84 -13.66
C LEU A 9 26.76 -57.51 -13.85
N ILE A 10 25.93 -58.52 -14.13
CA ILE A 10 24.46 -58.37 -14.22
C ILE A 10 23.87 -58.01 -12.85
N LEU A 11 24.32 -58.65 -11.77
CA LEU A 11 23.87 -58.34 -10.41
C LEU A 11 24.21 -56.90 -10.00
N VAL A 12 25.43 -56.44 -10.31
CA VAL A 12 25.85 -55.05 -10.04
C VAL A 12 25.00 -54.06 -10.85
N ALA A 13 24.72 -54.35 -12.12
CA ALA A 13 23.88 -53.48 -12.95
C ALA A 13 22.45 -53.33 -12.40
N ILE A 14 21.85 -54.42 -11.91
CA ILE A 14 20.50 -54.38 -11.31
C ILE A 14 20.49 -53.51 -10.04
N VAL A 15 21.51 -53.64 -9.18
CA VAL A 15 21.62 -52.84 -7.95
C VAL A 15 21.80 -51.35 -8.26
N VAL A 16 22.61 -51.01 -9.26
CA VAL A 16 22.81 -49.61 -9.67
C VAL A 16 21.52 -49.00 -10.23
N VAL A 17 20.80 -49.73 -11.08
CA VAL A 17 19.52 -49.25 -11.66
C VAL A 17 18.47 -49.06 -10.56
N ALA A 18 18.37 -49.98 -9.60
CA ALA A 18 17.45 -49.86 -8.47
C ALA A 18 17.78 -48.66 -7.57
N PHE A 19 19.06 -48.39 -7.32
CA PHE A 19 19.52 -47.26 -6.52
C PHE A 19 19.23 -45.91 -7.21
N VAL A 20 19.50 -45.81 -8.51
CA VAL A 20 19.19 -44.61 -9.30
C VAL A 20 17.67 -44.38 -9.35
N GLY A 21 16.87 -45.43 -9.53
CA GLY A 21 15.40 -45.33 -9.48
C GLY A 21 14.87 -44.81 -8.14
N LEU A 22 15.39 -45.35 -7.02
CA LEU A 22 15.01 -44.92 -5.67
C LEU A 22 15.39 -43.47 -5.37
N THR A 23 16.57 -43.01 -5.81
CA THR A 23 17.02 -41.63 -5.58
C THR A 23 16.19 -40.62 -6.38
N ILE A 24 15.89 -40.90 -7.65
CA ILE A 24 15.06 -40.02 -8.49
C ILE A 24 13.62 -39.96 -7.94
N PHE A 25 13.05 -41.11 -7.55
CA PHE A 25 11.70 -41.16 -6.99
C PHE A 25 11.63 -40.47 -5.61
N GLY A 26 12.65 -40.65 -4.75
CA GLY A 26 12.74 -39.99 -3.45
C GLY A 26 12.83 -38.46 -3.55
N VAL A 27 13.65 -37.94 -4.48
CA VAL A 27 13.76 -36.49 -4.72
C VAL A 27 12.46 -35.91 -5.29
N SER A 28 11.78 -36.62 -6.18
CA SER A 28 10.49 -36.17 -6.75
C SER A 28 9.33 -36.18 -5.74
N VAL A 29 9.33 -37.11 -4.78
CA VAL A 29 8.29 -37.20 -3.74
C VAL A 29 8.56 -36.22 -2.59
N MET A 30 9.82 -35.90 -2.28
CA MET A 30 10.16 -34.86 -1.29
C MET A 30 9.99 -33.43 -1.80
N GLY A 31 10.23 -33.19 -3.10
CA GLY A 31 10.12 -31.85 -3.71
C GLY A 31 8.69 -31.31 -3.86
N THR A 32 7.65 -32.11 -3.59
CA THR A 32 6.24 -31.68 -3.77
C THR A 32 5.48 -31.45 -2.48
N LYS A 33 6.03 -31.85 -1.32
CA LYS A 33 5.36 -31.74 -0.01
C LYS A 33 5.89 -30.63 0.90
N THR A 34 6.99 -29.98 0.53
CA THR A 34 7.62 -28.95 1.37
C THR A 34 7.26 -27.54 0.98
N ASP A 35 6.93 -27.28 -0.30
CA ASP A 35 6.66 -25.90 -0.73
C ASP A 35 5.25 -25.42 -0.34
N SER A 36 4.18 -26.20 -0.54
CA SER A 36 2.81 -25.75 -0.24
C SER A 36 2.63 -25.37 1.23
N ASP A 37 3.14 -26.20 2.15
CA ASP A 37 3.00 -26.02 3.59
C ASP A 37 3.91 -24.89 4.12
N TYR A 38 5.03 -24.58 3.43
CA TYR A 38 5.86 -23.42 3.74
C TYR A 38 5.27 -22.10 3.22
N PHE A 39 4.56 -22.11 2.10
CA PHE A 39 3.91 -20.92 1.54
C PHE A 39 2.60 -20.58 2.25
N GLU A 40 1.79 -21.56 2.68
CA GLU A 40 0.57 -21.29 3.47
C GLU A 40 0.87 -20.66 4.83
N LYS A 41 2.02 -20.97 5.44
CA LYS A 41 2.37 -20.50 6.79
C LYS A 41 2.89 -19.06 6.87
N ARG A 42 3.05 -18.38 5.73
CA ARG A 42 3.59 -17.00 5.65
C ARG A 42 2.55 -15.91 5.40
N TYR A 43 1.26 -16.24 5.44
CA TYR A 43 0.21 -15.24 5.69
C TYR A 43 0.27 -14.81 7.16
N GLN A 44 1.33 -14.07 7.52
CA GLN A 44 1.34 -13.27 8.74
C GLN A 44 0.19 -12.27 8.62
N GLY A 45 -0.74 -12.35 9.57
CA GLY A 45 -2.08 -11.77 9.47
C GLY A 45 -2.07 -10.32 9.03
N SER A 46 -2.74 -10.02 7.93
CA SER A 46 -3.07 -8.65 7.59
C SER A 46 -4.16 -8.16 8.52
N THR A 47 -3.96 -6.99 9.14
CA THR A 47 -5.04 -6.31 9.86
C THR A 47 -5.75 -5.39 8.88
N GLU A 48 -7.06 -5.51 8.79
CA GLU A 48 -7.90 -4.66 7.95
C GLU A 48 -8.82 -3.81 8.81
N LEU A 49 -8.86 -2.51 8.53
CA LEU A 49 -9.75 -1.55 9.13
C LEU A 49 -10.46 -0.78 8.02
N THR A 50 -11.77 -0.57 8.18
CA THR A 50 -12.56 0.27 7.26
C THR A 50 -13.19 1.41 8.04
N GLU A 51 -13.06 2.63 7.55
CA GLU A 51 -13.62 3.83 8.16
C GLU A 51 -14.31 4.68 7.10
N THR A 52 -15.51 5.16 7.39
CA THR A 52 -16.19 6.09 6.49
C THR A 52 -15.63 7.49 6.66
N ARG A 53 -15.29 8.13 5.54
CA ARG A 53 -14.74 9.48 5.46
C ARG A 53 -15.53 10.32 4.45
N ILE A 54 -15.26 11.61 4.46
CA ILE A 54 -15.74 12.57 3.49
C ILE A 54 -14.51 13.20 2.81
N LEU A 55 -14.47 13.09 1.48
CA LEU A 55 -13.60 13.88 0.62
C LEU A 55 -14.24 15.25 0.36
N TYR A 56 -13.55 16.28 0.79
CA TYR A 56 -13.83 17.67 0.42
C TYR A 56 -12.83 18.10 -0.64
N SER A 57 -13.32 18.69 -1.74
CA SER A 57 -12.46 19.31 -2.75
C SER A 57 -12.80 20.78 -2.84
N PHE A 58 -11.79 21.59 -2.57
CA PHE A 58 -11.80 23.04 -2.74
C PHE A 58 -11.01 23.39 -4.00
N GLY A 59 -11.45 24.43 -4.69
CA GLY A 59 -10.72 25.00 -5.83
C GLY A 59 -10.96 26.50 -5.87
N LEU A 60 -10.08 27.22 -6.56
CA LEU A 60 -10.22 28.67 -6.71
C LEU A 60 -11.62 29.03 -7.23
N ASP A 61 -12.18 30.09 -6.68
CA ASP A 61 -13.31 30.75 -7.29
C ASP A 61 -12.86 31.37 -8.62
N THR A 62 -13.37 30.87 -9.73
CA THR A 62 -13.03 31.35 -11.07
C THR A 62 -13.66 32.72 -11.38
N ILE A 63 -14.56 33.20 -10.52
CA ILE A 63 -15.20 34.52 -10.64
C ILE A 63 -14.39 35.55 -9.86
N GLN A 64 -14.07 35.27 -8.59
CA GLN A 64 -13.40 36.23 -7.71
C GLN A 64 -11.87 36.06 -7.66
N TRP A 65 -11.33 34.91 -8.07
CA TRP A 65 -9.88 34.55 -8.09
C TRP A 65 -9.12 34.69 -6.76
N GLU A 66 -9.80 35.05 -5.67
CA GLU A 66 -9.18 35.39 -4.40
C GLU A 66 -9.43 34.34 -3.31
N GLU A 67 -10.42 33.45 -3.47
CA GLU A 67 -10.80 32.50 -2.43
C GLU A 67 -10.95 31.07 -2.96
N TYR A 68 -10.50 30.09 -2.16
CA TYR A 68 -10.83 28.69 -2.37
C TYR A 68 -12.26 28.43 -1.90
N VAL A 69 -13.10 27.89 -2.78
CA VAL A 69 -14.50 27.55 -2.46
C VAL A 69 -14.74 26.05 -2.59
N LEU A 70 -15.64 25.52 -1.78
CA LEU A 70 -16.02 24.10 -1.82
C LEU A 70 -16.64 23.76 -3.19
N LYS A 71 -15.97 22.89 -3.95
CA LYS A 71 -16.44 22.41 -5.26
C LYS A 71 -17.12 21.05 -5.18
N ARG A 72 -16.68 20.18 -4.28
CA ARG A 72 -17.19 18.80 -4.19
C ARG A 72 -17.12 18.28 -2.76
N LYS A 73 -18.15 17.53 -2.38
CA LYS A 73 -18.23 16.75 -1.14
C LYS A 73 -18.68 15.33 -1.48
N VAL A 74 -17.89 14.33 -1.13
CA VAL A 74 -18.18 12.92 -1.43
C VAL A 74 -17.91 12.07 -0.20
N GLN A 75 -18.84 11.17 0.11
CA GLN A 75 -18.59 10.13 1.11
C GLN A 75 -17.81 8.98 0.46
N LEU A 76 -16.79 8.48 1.16
CA LEU A 76 -15.97 7.36 0.75
C LEU A 76 -15.66 6.45 1.94
N ASP A 77 -15.21 5.23 1.67
CA ASP A 77 -14.63 4.35 2.69
C ASP A 77 -13.11 4.31 2.53
N LEU A 78 -12.41 4.55 3.63
CA LEU A 78 -10.98 4.34 3.77
C LEU A 78 -10.75 2.90 4.26
N LYS A 79 -10.21 2.06 3.39
CA LYS A 79 -9.75 0.70 3.75
C LYS A 79 -8.26 0.74 4.03
N LYS A 80 -7.88 0.51 5.28
CA LYS A 80 -6.49 0.40 5.75
C LYS A 80 -6.13 -1.07 5.89
N ILE A 81 -5.09 -1.50 5.19
CA ILE A 81 -4.57 -2.86 5.21
C ILE A 81 -3.13 -2.81 5.72
N GLU A 82 -2.90 -3.31 6.93
CA GLU A 82 -1.58 -3.40 7.52
C GLU A 82 -0.96 -4.77 7.27
N ARG A 83 0.27 -4.77 6.76
CA ARG A 83 1.16 -5.92 6.63
C ARG A 83 2.50 -5.59 7.29
N ASP A 84 3.34 -6.60 7.50
CA ASP A 84 4.59 -6.50 8.26
C ASP A 84 5.44 -5.24 7.93
N SER A 85 5.65 -4.95 6.64
CA SER A 85 6.50 -3.84 6.20
C SER A 85 5.76 -2.66 5.58
N THR A 86 4.45 -2.79 5.34
CA THR A 86 3.67 -1.82 4.56
C THR A 86 2.30 -1.58 5.14
N ILE A 87 1.79 -0.37 4.98
CA ILE A 87 0.38 -0.05 5.20
C ILE A 87 -0.20 0.44 3.87
N SER A 88 -1.27 -0.17 3.41
CA SER A 88 -2.00 0.28 2.22
C SER A 88 -3.29 0.98 2.63
N TYR A 89 -3.59 2.11 1.98
CA TYR A 89 -4.80 2.89 2.15
C TYR A 89 -5.53 2.94 0.81
N HIS A 90 -6.77 2.46 0.77
CA HIS A 90 -7.62 2.50 -0.41
C HIS A 90 -8.83 3.37 -0.13
N TYR A 91 -9.06 4.37 -0.98
CA TYR A 91 -10.16 5.32 -0.86
C TYR A 91 -11.24 4.93 -1.87
N VAL A 92 -12.27 4.19 -1.45
CA VAL A 92 -13.24 3.59 -2.37
C VAL A 92 -14.64 4.17 -2.19
N ASP A 93 -15.45 4.13 -3.25
CA ASP A 93 -16.86 4.46 -3.13
C ASP A 93 -17.59 3.38 -2.31
N PRO A 94 -18.47 3.77 -1.37
CA PRO A 94 -19.21 2.81 -0.55
C PRO A 94 -20.24 2.01 -1.36
N LYS A 95 -20.67 2.52 -2.53
CA LYS A 95 -21.69 1.88 -3.39
C LYS A 95 -21.09 1.08 -4.53
N ASP A 96 -19.91 1.47 -4.99
CA ASP A 96 -19.20 0.80 -6.09
C ASP A 96 -17.73 0.62 -5.73
N SER A 97 -17.35 -0.60 -5.34
CA SER A 97 -15.96 -0.92 -5.00
C SER A 97 -14.97 -0.77 -6.16
N LEU A 98 -15.45 -0.68 -7.41
CA LEU A 98 -14.61 -0.41 -8.59
C LEU A 98 -14.36 1.09 -8.77
N ALA A 99 -15.22 1.95 -8.20
CA ALA A 99 -15.01 3.38 -8.15
C ALA A 99 -13.98 3.71 -7.05
N ASN A 100 -12.75 3.98 -7.48
CA ASN A 100 -11.61 4.25 -6.60
C ASN A 100 -11.18 5.73 -6.70
N TYR A 101 -11.07 6.39 -5.55
CA TYR A 101 -10.62 7.77 -5.39
C TYR A 101 -9.11 7.90 -5.14
N GLY A 102 -8.39 6.78 -5.13
CA GLY A 102 -6.94 6.69 -5.03
C GLY A 102 -6.47 5.60 -4.08
N SER A 103 -5.18 5.29 -4.15
CA SER A 103 -4.52 4.46 -3.14
C SER A 103 -3.17 5.01 -2.79
N VAL A 104 -2.82 4.89 -1.52
CA VAL A 104 -1.53 5.28 -0.95
C VAL A 104 -0.93 4.05 -0.29
N GLN A 105 0.35 3.81 -0.53
CA GLN A 105 1.10 2.77 0.18
C GLN A 105 2.21 3.43 1.00
N PHE A 106 2.27 3.11 2.28
CA PHE A 106 3.33 3.53 3.19
C PHE A 106 4.28 2.37 3.47
N VAL A 107 5.57 2.58 3.24
CA VAL A 107 6.63 1.61 3.54
C VAL A 107 7.28 1.99 4.87
N ARG A 108 7.14 1.14 5.88
CA ARG A 108 7.61 1.42 7.25
C ARG A 108 9.14 1.57 7.32
N ARG A 109 9.87 0.82 6.51
CA ARG A 109 11.35 0.71 6.56
C ARG A 109 12.03 2.05 6.31
N ASP A 110 11.65 2.72 5.23
CA ASP A 110 12.24 3.98 4.79
C ASP A 110 11.27 5.16 4.91
N LYS A 111 10.12 4.93 5.59
CA LYS A 111 9.04 5.91 5.79
C LYS A 111 8.62 6.60 4.49
N SER A 112 8.65 5.87 3.38
CA SER A 112 8.27 6.43 2.08
C SER A 112 6.80 6.20 1.77
N LEU A 113 6.20 7.13 1.06
CA LEU A 113 4.86 6.96 0.49
C LEU A 113 4.96 6.66 -1.00
N TYR A 114 4.05 5.83 -1.49
CA TYR A 114 3.86 5.53 -2.89
C TYR A 114 2.43 5.85 -3.28
N ILE A 115 2.27 6.76 -4.23
CA ILE A 115 0.97 7.20 -4.76
C ILE A 115 1.05 7.00 -6.25
N LEU A 116 0.15 6.17 -6.81
CA LEU A 116 0.19 5.76 -8.23
C LEU A 116 1.57 5.20 -8.68
N GLY A 117 2.32 4.61 -7.76
CA GLY A 117 3.66 4.06 -8.01
C GLY A 117 4.81 5.07 -7.84
N GLU A 118 4.52 6.35 -7.64
CA GLU A 118 5.52 7.39 -7.48
C GLU A 118 5.98 7.51 -6.03
N LYS A 119 7.29 7.56 -5.83
CA LYS A 119 7.90 7.61 -4.49
C LYS A 119 7.90 9.04 -3.96
N HIS A 120 7.46 9.17 -2.71
CA HIS A 120 7.44 10.42 -1.97
C HIS A 120 8.24 10.27 -0.67
N HIS A 121 9.02 11.29 -0.32
CA HIS A 121 9.75 11.36 0.94
C HIS A 121 9.15 12.38 1.88
N ILE A 122 9.53 12.32 3.15
CA ILE A 122 9.19 13.35 4.13
C ILE A 122 9.98 14.62 3.78
N LEU A 123 9.25 15.69 3.45
CA LEU A 123 9.80 17.04 3.32
C LEU A 123 9.92 17.70 4.70
N GLU A 124 8.85 17.66 5.50
CA GLU A 124 8.82 18.30 6.82
C GLU A 124 8.10 17.41 7.84
N PRO A 125 8.81 16.83 8.83
CA PRO A 125 8.17 16.01 9.85
C PRO A 125 7.33 16.88 10.79
N LYS A 126 6.21 16.32 11.27
CA LYS A 126 5.28 16.94 12.22
C LYS A 126 4.75 18.30 11.79
N LYS A 127 4.56 18.49 10.48
CA LYS A 127 4.09 19.75 9.88
C LYS A 127 2.79 20.26 10.48
N TYR A 128 1.85 19.35 10.76
CA TYR A 128 0.51 19.70 11.22
C TYR A 128 0.05 18.77 12.33
N HIS A 129 -0.64 19.30 13.33
CA HIS A 129 -1.16 18.50 14.43
C HIS A 129 -2.55 18.96 14.84
N ASN A 130 -3.51 18.05 14.77
CA ASN A 130 -4.86 18.27 15.24
C ASN A 130 -5.34 17.03 16.01
N LYS A 131 -5.48 17.19 17.33
CA LYS A 131 -5.80 16.10 18.26
C LYS A 131 -7.20 15.51 18.07
N HIS A 132 -8.10 16.22 17.37
CA HIS A 132 -9.40 15.69 17.02
C HIS A 132 -9.34 14.70 15.84
N LEU A 133 -8.30 14.79 15.00
CA LEU A 133 -8.09 13.87 13.88
C LEU A 133 -7.20 12.69 14.24
N SER A 134 -6.06 12.96 14.88
CA SER A 134 -5.09 11.93 15.24
C SER A 134 -4.34 12.33 16.51
N GLN A 135 -3.96 11.33 17.31
CA GLN A 135 -3.08 11.54 18.47
C GLN A 135 -1.67 11.95 18.05
N PHE A 136 -1.26 11.59 16.83
CA PHE A 136 0.06 11.87 16.29
C PHE A 136 -0.01 12.96 15.22
N PRO A 137 1.07 13.74 15.04
CA PRO A 137 1.12 14.76 14.00
C PRO A 137 1.21 14.15 12.60
N PHE A 138 0.83 14.95 11.61
CA PHE A 138 0.97 14.68 10.19
C PHE A 138 2.31 15.23 9.70
N ASP A 139 3.03 14.40 8.97
CA ASP A 139 4.24 14.81 8.26
C ASP A 139 3.85 15.33 6.87
N LEU A 140 4.64 16.27 6.34
CA LEU A 140 4.54 16.75 4.97
C LEU A 140 5.42 15.89 4.07
N TYR A 141 4.85 15.36 3.01
CA TYR A 141 5.54 14.59 2.00
C TYR A 141 5.56 15.32 0.67
N GLU A 142 6.60 15.11 -0.12
CA GLU A 142 6.72 15.60 -1.49
C GLU A 142 7.25 14.49 -2.42
N LEU A 143 6.97 14.64 -3.70
CA LEU A 143 7.45 13.75 -4.75
C LEU A 143 8.98 13.86 -4.88
N VAL A 144 9.68 12.72 -4.92
CA VAL A 144 11.16 12.69 -5.00
C VAL A 144 11.67 13.28 -6.32
N GLU A 145 10.97 13.01 -7.42
CA GLU A 145 11.31 13.48 -8.76
C GLU A 145 10.10 14.24 -9.34
N PRO A 146 9.91 15.52 -8.98
CA PRO A 146 8.75 16.29 -9.41
C PRO A 146 8.81 16.60 -10.91
N TYR A 147 7.63 16.65 -11.53
CA TYR A 147 7.40 17.09 -12.91
C TYR A 147 6.28 18.13 -12.93
N ASP A 148 6.16 18.87 -14.03
CA ASP A 148 5.33 20.10 -14.11
C ASP A 148 3.86 19.90 -13.71
N ASP A 149 3.28 18.74 -14.03
CA ASP A 149 1.88 18.41 -13.73
C ASP A 149 1.69 17.51 -12.50
N ALA A 150 2.76 17.28 -11.73
CA ALA A 150 2.71 16.44 -10.54
C ALA A 150 1.75 17.04 -9.49
N ASN A 151 1.19 16.17 -8.66
CA ASN A 151 0.53 16.62 -7.45
C ASN A 151 1.55 17.32 -6.54
N GLY A 152 1.10 18.37 -5.87
CA GLY A 152 1.86 19.05 -4.84
C GLY A 152 1.94 18.23 -3.54
N PRO A 153 2.44 18.84 -2.46
CA PRO A 153 2.71 18.15 -1.21
C PRO A 153 1.47 17.52 -0.55
N PHE A 154 1.74 16.56 0.34
CA PHE A 154 0.73 15.75 1.02
C PHE A 154 0.92 15.80 2.53
N LEU A 155 -0.16 15.91 3.30
CA LEU A 155 -0.12 15.67 4.75
C LEU A 155 -0.55 14.23 5.04
N PHE A 156 0.33 13.45 5.65
CA PHE A 156 0.09 12.04 5.94
C PHE A 156 0.51 11.65 7.35
N ASN A 157 -0.22 10.70 7.94
CA ASN A 157 0.13 10.04 9.18
C ASN A 157 -0.21 8.54 9.10
N PRO A 158 0.63 7.61 9.59
CA PRO A 158 0.37 6.17 9.50
C PRO A 158 -0.91 5.67 10.20
N ASP A 159 -1.38 6.35 11.25
CA ASP A 159 -2.59 5.95 11.96
C ASP A 159 -3.84 6.44 11.22
N TYR A 160 -3.76 7.62 10.60
CA TYR A 160 -4.89 8.28 9.94
C TYR A 160 -5.00 8.01 8.43
N GLY A 161 -3.86 7.87 7.75
CA GLY A 161 -3.73 7.96 6.30
C GLY A 161 -3.47 9.39 5.81
N LEU A 162 -3.86 9.65 4.56
CA LEU A 162 -3.78 10.97 3.94
C LEU A 162 -4.82 11.91 4.55
N LEU A 163 -4.38 13.09 4.97
CA LEU A 163 -5.25 14.19 5.41
C LEU A 163 -5.52 15.18 4.28
N ASN A 164 -4.45 15.63 3.62
CA ASN A 164 -4.51 16.68 2.61
C ASN A 164 -3.64 16.35 1.40
N LEU A 165 -4.13 16.76 0.23
CA LEU A 165 -3.46 16.67 -1.05
C LEU A 165 -3.66 17.97 -1.82
N GLU A 166 -2.57 18.56 -2.32
CA GLU A 166 -2.59 19.69 -3.24
C GLU A 166 -2.52 19.18 -4.68
N VAL A 167 -3.59 19.30 -5.45
CA VAL A 167 -3.65 18.85 -6.86
C VAL A 167 -3.38 20.06 -7.76
N TRP A 168 -2.10 20.33 -8.03
CA TRP A 168 -1.68 21.49 -8.83
C TRP A 168 -2.26 21.50 -10.24
N SER A 169 -2.24 20.36 -10.94
CA SER A 169 -2.78 20.21 -12.30
C SER A 169 -4.28 20.56 -12.42
N ALA A 170 -5.03 20.51 -11.31
CA ALA A 170 -6.45 20.88 -11.28
C ALA A 170 -6.74 22.14 -10.45
N GLY A 171 -5.72 22.79 -9.87
CA GLY A 171 -5.88 23.93 -8.98
C GLY A 171 -6.74 23.63 -7.75
N LYS A 172 -6.65 22.42 -7.20
CA LYS A 172 -7.53 21.95 -6.11
C LYS A 172 -6.75 21.60 -4.85
N GLN A 173 -7.39 21.81 -3.70
CA GLN A 173 -6.97 21.24 -2.44
C GLN A 173 -8.02 20.24 -1.96
N MET A 174 -7.57 19.04 -1.61
CA MET A 174 -8.41 17.94 -1.18
C MET A 174 -8.18 17.61 0.28
N PHE A 175 -9.25 17.32 1.02
CA PHE A 175 -9.20 16.93 2.42
C PHE A 175 -10.04 15.67 2.67
N TYR A 176 -9.50 14.74 3.44
CA TYR A 176 -10.15 13.48 3.79
C TYR A 176 -10.45 13.50 5.29
N LEU A 177 -11.73 13.63 5.67
CA LEU A 177 -12.15 13.85 7.06
C LEU A 177 -13.15 12.79 7.54
N PRO A 178 -13.21 12.44 8.84
CA PRO A 178 -14.30 11.61 9.34
C PRO A 178 -15.66 12.29 9.18
N THR A 179 -16.73 11.49 9.07
CA THR A 179 -18.09 11.97 8.77
C THR A 179 -18.68 12.88 9.86
N ASP A 180 -18.26 12.70 11.10
CA ASP A 180 -18.67 13.46 12.28
C ASP A 180 -17.69 14.59 12.64
N SER A 181 -16.70 14.87 11.78
CA SER A 181 -15.73 15.94 12.00
C SER A 181 -16.41 17.31 12.03
N LYS A 182 -16.25 18.02 13.15
CA LYS A 182 -16.66 19.42 13.31
C LYS A 182 -15.52 20.42 13.09
N ILE A 183 -14.40 19.95 12.53
CA ILE A 183 -13.17 20.72 12.44
C ILE A 183 -13.24 21.68 11.25
N ASN A 184 -12.86 22.93 11.47
CA ASN A 184 -12.74 23.92 10.39
C ASN A 184 -11.36 23.84 9.74
N ILE A 185 -11.11 22.71 9.06
CA ILE A 185 -9.86 22.44 8.35
C ILE A 185 -9.57 23.50 7.28
N GLU A 186 -10.62 24.06 6.69
CA GLU A 186 -10.51 25.14 5.72
C GLU A 186 -9.72 26.33 6.28
N LYS A 187 -10.07 26.83 7.46
CA LYS A 187 -9.34 27.94 8.08
C LYS A 187 -7.90 27.59 8.48
N GLU A 188 -7.63 26.32 8.76
CA GLU A 188 -6.34 25.86 9.26
C GLU A 188 -5.34 25.60 8.13
N LEU A 189 -5.81 25.06 6.99
CA LEU A 189 -4.94 24.51 5.95
C LEU A 189 -5.14 25.10 4.56
N LEU A 190 -6.28 25.74 4.24
CA LEU A 190 -6.36 26.49 2.98
C LEU A 190 -5.37 27.65 3.08
N ARG A 191 -4.40 27.67 2.15
CA ARG A 191 -3.50 28.82 2.00
C ARG A 191 -4.36 30.06 1.74
N LYS A 192 -4.12 31.11 2.53
CA LYS A 192 -4.59 32.48 2.22
C LYS A 192 -3.51 33.20 1.43
#